data_AF-A0A395GYD2-F1
#
_entry.id   AF-A0A395GYD2-F1
#
_cell.length_a   1.000
_cell.length_b   1.000
_cell.length_c   1.000
_cell.angle_alpha   90.00
_cell.angle_beta   90.00
_cell.angle_gamma   90.00
#
_symmetry.space_group_name_H-M   'P 1'
#
loop_
_entity.id
_entity.type
_entity.pdbx_description
1 polymer ?
#
loop_
_entity_poly.entity_id
_entity_poly.type
_entity_poly.pdbx_seq_one_letter_code
_entity_poly.pdbx_strand_id
1 'polypeptide(L)'
;MNGRLKSRNVHSEIVFSLSPATNIAESFRKFGILDTTKDLLVVKVSVTPEITHESVAAHLGQNVEGTPVPFDDETLSTISDVAKIKKAYKLGALNTAPPNQPNGTHDAGMRRLELSVLGAIALRGAT
;
A
#
# COMPACT_ATOMS: atom_id res chain seq x y z
N MET A 1 -5.30 -18.04 15.20
CA MET A 1 -5.03 -16.59 15.27
C MET A 1 -3.74 -16.40 16.05
N ASN A 2 -2.64 -16.14 15.35
CA ASN A 2 -1.29 -16.19 15.91
C ASN A 2 -1.04 -14.94 16.77
N GLY A 3 -0.95 -15.10 18.10
CA GLY A 3 -0.70 -14.01 19.05
C GLY A 3 0.72 -13.43 19.02
N ARG A 4 1.40 -13.48 17.88
CA ARG A 4 2.78 -12.97 17.73
C ARG A 4 2.98 -12.30 16.38
N LEU A 5 3.53 -11.09 16.43
CA LEU A 5 4.00 -10.38 15.24
C LEU A 5 5.15 -11.18 14.59
N LYS A 6 5.15 -11.24 13.25
CA LYS A 6 6.26 -11.84 12.49
C LYS A 6 7.42 -10.84 12.36
N SER A 7 7.11 -9.53 12.38
CA SER A 7 8.07 -8.42 12.34
C SER A 7 8.27 -7.74 13.71
N ARG A 8 9.10 -6.69 13.74
CA ARG A 8 9.56 -6.05 15.00
C ARG A 8 8.48 -5.26 15.73
N ASN A 9 7.56 -4.61 15.02
CA ASN A 9 6.49 -3.81 15.60
C ASN A 9 5.27 -3.74 14.65
N VAL A 10 4.18 -3.12 15.12
CA VAL A 10 2.94 -3.00 14.34
C VAL A 10 3.12 -2.27 13.00
N HIS A 11 3.99 -1.25 12.93
CA HIS A 11 4.25 -0.50 11.70
C HIS A 11 4.96 -1.37 10.65
N SER A 12 5.98 -2.12 11.07
CA SER A 12 6.64 -3.08 10.19
C SER A 12 5.72 -4.24 9.82
N GLU A 13 4.77 -4.60 10.68
CA GLU A 13 3.80 -5.65 10.40
C GLU A 13 2.80 -5.19 9.34
N ILE A 14 2.40 -3.92 9.31
CA ILE A 14 1.54 -3.35 8.26
C ILE A 14 2.23 -3.49 6.90
N VAL A 15 3.48 -3.03 6.76
CA VAL A 15 4.23 -3.15 5.50
C VAL A 15 4.40 -4.63 5.11
N PHE A 16 4.71 -5.48 6.08
CA PHE A 16 4.82 -6.92 5.84
C PHE A 16 3.48 -7.51 5.38
N SER A 17 2.36 -7.10 5.96
CA SER A 17 1.00 -7.59 5.67
C SER A 17 0.50 -7.24 4.28
N LEU A 18 0.99 -6.15 3.68
CA LEU A 18 0.69 -5.82 2.28
C LEU A 18 1.29 -6.84 1.31
N SER A 19 2.41 -7.47 1.66
CA SER A 19 3.09 -8.40 0.77
C SER A 19 2.43 -9.78 0.75
N PRO A 20 2.19 -10.37 -0.43
CA PRO A 20 1.72 -11.75 -0.53
C PRO A 20 2.82 -12.77 -0.21
N ALA A 21 4.07 -12.32 -0.06
CA ALA A 21 5.22 -13.18 0.24
C ALA A 21 5.45 -13.32 1.75
N THR A 22 6.13 -14.39 2.16
CA THR A 22 6.52 -14.65 3.57
C THR A 22 7.90 -14.09 3.92
N ASN A 23 8.69 -13.67 2.92
CA ASN A 23 10.02 -13.12 3.14
C ASN A 23 9.95 -11.65 3.59
N ILE A 24 10.29 -11.39 4.85
CA ILE A 24 10.23 -10.05 5.46
C ILE A 24 11.09 -9.03 4.71
N ALA A 25 12.34 -9.40 4.37
CA ALA A 25 13.27 -8.50 3.70
C ALA A 25 12.83 -8.17 2.27
N GLU A 26 12.19 -9.10 1.57
CA GLU A 26 11.60 -8.85 0.25
C GLU A 26 10.36 -7.96 0.36
N SER A 27 9.51 -8.17 1.37
CA SER A 27 8.36 -7.31 1.62
C SER A 27 8.77 -5.85 1.84
N PHE A 28 9.78 -5.58 2.66
CA PHE A 28 10.27 -4.21 2.87
C PHE A 28 10.92 -3.62 1.62
N ARG A 29 11.61 -4.43 0.79
CA ARG A 29 12.16 -3.94 -0.49
C ARG A 29 11.09 -3.59 -1.51
N LYS A 30 9.92 -4.24 -1.48
CA LYS A 30 8.84 -4.02 -2.46
C LYS A 30 7.79 -3.01 -2.01
N PHE A 31 7.46 -2.98 -0.72
CA PHE A 31 6.35 -2.20 -0.16
C PHE A 31 6.81 -1.14 0.86
N GLY A 32 8.09 -1.14 1.25
CA GLY A 32 8.68 -0.10 2.07
C GLY A 32 9.20 1.08 1.22
N ILE A 33 9.74 2.08 1.91
CA ILE A 33 10.40 3.24 1.29
C ILE A 33 11.73 2.82 0.63
N LEU A 34 12.06 3.45 -0.49
CA LEU A 34 13.32 3.33 -1.22
C LEU A 34 13.93 4.72 -1.43
N ASP A 35 15.22 4.79 -1.71
CA ASP A 35 15.90 6.05 -2.03
C ASP A 35 15.30 6.73 -3.29
N THR A 36 14.65 5.95 -4.14
CA THR A 36 13.97 6.43 -5.35
C THR A 36 12.50 6.80 -5.14
N THR A 37 11.97 6.67 -3.92
CA THR A 37 10.56 6.98 -3.62
C THR A 37 10.30 8.47 -3.86
N LYS A 38 9.23 8.78 -4.60
CA LYS A 38 8.75 10.14 -4.90
C LYS A 38 7.43 10.45 -4.22
N ASP A 39 6.60 9.44 -4.05
CA ASP A 39 5.32 9.52 -3.36
C ASP A 39 5.35 8.63 -2.12
N LEU A 40 4.96 9.19 -0.96
CA LEU A 40 5.06 8.52 0.33
C LEU A 40 3.71 8.42 1.02
N LEU A 41 3.29 7.19 1.31
CA LEU A 41 2.17 6.92 2.22
C LEU A 41 2.70 6.64 3.62
N VAL A 42 2.33 7.47 4.59
CA VAL A 42 2.74 7.32 6.00
C VAL A 42 1.59 6.75 6.83
N VAL A 43 1.85 5.68 7.56
CA VAL A 43 0.86 5.04 8.45
C VAL A 43 1.35 5.06 9.90
N LYS A 44 0.67 5.84 10.75
CA LYS A 44 0.94 5.91 12.18
C LYS A 44 -0.21 5.29 12.99
N VAL A 45 0.05 4.12 13.57
CA VAL A 45 -0.76 3.53 14.64
C VAL A 45 -0.28 4.08 15.99
N SER A 46 -1.17 4.76 16.72
CA SER A 46 -0.94 5.16 18.10
C SER A 46 -1.84 4.38 19.05
N VAL A 47 -1.33 4.11 20.25
CA VAL A 47 -2.09 3.56 21.38
C VAL A 47 -2.19 4.55 22.54
N THR A 48 -1.65 5.75 22.37
CA THR A 48 -1.62 6.79 23.39
C THR A 48 -2.26 8.09 22.86
N PRO A 49 -3.04 8.79 23.69
CA PRO A 49 -3.84 9.93 23.25
C PRO A 49 -3.01 11.19 22.91
N GLU A 50 -1.74 11.25 23.29
CA GLU A 50 -0.87 12.41 23.04
C GLU A 50 -0.36 12.46 21.58
N ILE A 51 -0.45 11.34 20.86
CA ILE A 51 -0.11 11.29 19.44
C ILE A 51 -1.40 11.54 18.65
N THR A 52 -1.55 12.77 18.18
CA THR A 52 -2.67 13.20 17.36
C THR A 52 -2.27 13.27 15.89
N HIS A 53 -3.27 13.43 15.01
CA HIS A 53 -3.02 13.67 13.60
C HIS A 53 -2.17 14.93 13.39
N GLU A 54 -2.45 16.01 14.12
CA GLU A 54 -1.77 17.30 14.02
C GLU A 54 -0.30 17.20 14.45
N SER A 55 -0.02 16.49 15.55
CA SER A 55 1.36 16.34 16.01
C SER A 55 2.20 15.49 15.06
N VAL A 56 1.61 14.45 14.46
CA VAL A 56 2.24 13.64 13.41
C VAL A 56 2.46 14.48 12.15
N ALA A 57 1.47 15.24 11.69
CA ALA A 57 1.58 16.09 10.52
C ALA A 57 2.67 17.16 10.69
N ALA A 58 2.75 17.80 11.85
CA ALA A 58 3.82 18.75 12.17
C ALA A 58 5.21 18.11 12.16
N HIS A 59 5.34 16.90 12.73
CA HIS A 59 6.59 16.15 12.69
C HIS A 59 7.01 15.79 11.26
N LEU A 60 6.07 15.34 10.42
CA LEU A 60 6.34 15.02 9.02
C LEU A 60 6.74 16.27 8.22
N GLY A 61 6.09 17.40 8.43
CA GLY A 61 6.42 18.66 7.74
C GLY A 61 7.84 19.18 8.03
N GLN A 62 8.45 18.77 9.15
CA GLN A 62 9.83 19.11 9.49
C GLN A 62 10.87 18.14 8.95
N ASN A 63 10.48 16.90 8.63
CA ASN A 63 11.40 15.80 8.34
C ASN A 63 11.24 15.20 6.94
N VAL A 64 10.17 15.54 6.22
CA VAL A 64 9.90 15.05 4.86
C VAL A 64 9.86 16.23 3.91
N GLU A 65 10.81 16.26 2.98
CA GLU A 65 10.81 17.20 1.86
C GLU A 65 9.79 16.76 0.81
N GLY A 66 8.56 17.26 0.93
CA GLY A 66 7.48 16.92 0.01
C GLY A 66 6.24 17.80 0.20
N THR A 67 5.24 17.58 -0.65
CA THR A 67 3.95 18.28 -0.55
C THR A 67 2.90 17.31 0.00
N PRO A 68 2.28 17.58 1.15
CA PRO A 68 1.15 16.80 1.62
C PRO A 68 -0.01 16.87 0.62
N VAL A 69 -0.60 15.72 0.32
CA VAL A 69 -1.77 15.59 -0.55
C VAL A 69 -2.88 14.84 0.18
N PRO A 70 -4.15 15.04 -0.20
CA PRO A 70 -5.26 14.28 0.36
C PRO A 70 -5.06 12.77 0.21
N PHE A 71 -5.54 12.00 1.20
CA PHE A 71 -5.61 10.56 1.11
C PHE A 71 -7.01 10.16 0.60
N ASP A 72 -7.16 10.17 -0.72
CA ASP A 72 -8.39 9.79 -1.42
C ASP A 72 -8.08 8.97 -2.69
N ASP A 73 -9.12 8.35 -3.25
CA ASP A 73 -8.99 7.47 -4.41
C ASP A 73 -8.50 8.22 -5.65
N GLU A 74 -8.88 9.49 -5.81
CA GLU A 74 -8.42 10.33 -6.93
C GLU A 74 -6.89 10.51 -6.88
N THR A 75 -6.37 10.95 -5.74
CA THR A 75 -4.92 11.11 -5.54
C THR A 75 -4.18 9.79 -5.69
N LEU A 76 -4.68 8.71 -5.06
CA LEU A 76 -4.06 7.38 -5.17
C LEU A 76 -4.05 6.85 -6.60
N SER A 77 -5.09 7.13 -7.39
CA SER A 77 -5.15 6.71 -8.80
C SER A 77 -4.05 7.35 -9.66
N THR A 78 -3.65 8.59 -9.32
CA THR A 78 -2.61 9.33 -10.06
C THR A 78 -1.19 8.86 -9.73
N ILE A 79 -0.99 8.32 -8.53
CA ILE A 79 0.31 7.88 -8.00
C ILE A 79 0.55 6.38 -8.25
N SER A 80 -0.52 5.59 -8.38
CA SER A 80 -0.44 4.13 -8.45
C SER A 80 0.15 3.61 -9.76
N ASP A 81 1.27 2.89 -9.66
CA ASP A 81 1.86 2.15 -10.78
C ASP A 81 1.21 0.75 -10.89
N VAL A 82 0.15 0.67 -11.69
CA VAL A 82 -0.62 -0.57 -11.92
C VAL A 82 0.26 -1.72 -12.41
N ALA A 83 1.30 -1.44 -13.21
CA ALA A 83 2.20 -2.47 -13.70
C ALA A 83 3.07 -3.05 -12.58
N LYS A 84 3.61 -2.19 -11.69
CA LYS A 84 4.34 -2.63 -10.50
C LYS A 84 3.43 -3.38 -9.53
N ILE A 85 2.20 -2.93 -9.30
CA ILE A 85 1.22 -3.62 -8.46
C ILE A 85 0.97 -5.04 -8.99
N LYS A 86 0.64 -5.17 -10.28
CA LYS A 86 0.44 -6.50 -10.89
C LYS A 86 1.67 -7.38 -10.77
N LYS A 87 2.88 -6.84 -10.96
CA LYS A 87 4.13 -7.59 -10.79
C LYS A 87 4.34 -8.04 -9.34
N ALA A 88 4.07 -7.17 -8.37
CA ALA A 88 4.23 -7.46 -6.94
C ALA A 88 3.30 -8.60 -6.48
N TYR A 89 2.08 -8.65 -7.01
CA TYR A 89 1.07 -9.66 -6.68
C TYR A 89 0.97 -10.82 -7.68
N LYS A 90 1.87 -10.91 -8.68
CA LYS A 90 1.86 -11.93 -9.73
C LYS A 90 0.56 -11.99 -10.55
N LEU A 91 -0.04 -10.82 -10.80
CA LEU A 91 -1.31 -10.64 -11.51
C LEU A 91 -1.13 -10.19 -12.98
N GLY A 92 0.00 -10.53 -13.60
CA GLY A 92 0.35 -10.06 -14.96
C GLY A 92 -0.66 -10.45 -16.06
N ALA A 93 -1.43 -11.53 -15.85
CA ALA A 93 -2.46 -11.98 -16.78
C ALA A 93 -3.82 -11.26 -16.63
N LEU A 94 -4.00 -10.41 -15.60
CA LEU A 94 -5.24 -9.65 -15.45
C LEU A 94 -5.29 -8.51 -16.47
N ASN A 95 -6.31 -8.52 -17.32
CA ASN A 95 -6.63 -7.41 -18.20
C ASN A 95 -7.23 -6.26 -17.38
N THR A 96 -6.47 -5.17 -17.24
CA THR A 96 -7.01 -3.86 -16.88
C THR A 96 -7.06 -3.09 -18.20
N ALA A 97 -8.25 -2.79 -18.71
CA ALA A 97 -8.39 -2.05 -19.96
C ALA A 97 -7.60 -0.73 -19.87
N PRO A 98 -7.03 -0.21 -20.98
CA PRO A 98 -6.43 1.11 -20.98
C PRO A 98 -7.50 2.20 -20.76
N PRO A 99 -7.13 3.39 -20.26
CA PRO A 99 -8.07 4.47 -19.92
C PRO A 99 -8.91 5.00 -21.11
N ASN A 100 -8.55 4.67 -22.35
CA ASN A 100 -9.25 5.11 -23.57
C ASN A 100 -10.40 4.19 -24.03
N GLN A 101 -10.81 3.20 -23.22
CA GLN A 101 -11.98 2.35 -23.50
C GLN A 101 -13.27 2.91 -22.87
N PRO A 102 -14.48 2.53 -23.33
CA PRO A 102 -15.74 3.07 -22.81
C PRO A 102 -15.82 2.99 -21.27
N ASN A 103 -16.34 4.06 -20.67
CA ASN A 103 -16.35 4.40 -19.23
C ASN A 103 -16.69 3.28 -18.22
N GLY A 104 -17.21 2.12 -18.64
CA GLY A 104 -17.52 0.98 -17.76
C GLY A 104 -16.51 -0.18 -17.78
N THR A 105 -15.66 -0.28 -18.80
CA THR A 105 -14.72 -1.42 -18.95
C THR A 105 -13.44 -1.25 -18.14
N HIS A 106 -12.95 -0.01 -18.03
CA HIS A 106 -11.81 0.37 -17.20
C HIS A 106 -12.12 0.17 -15.71
N ASP A 107 -13.28 0.67 -15.26
CA ASP A 107 -13.75 0.56 -13.88
C ASP A 107 -13.89 -0.91 -13.41
N ALA A 108 -14.52 -1.75 -14.24
CA ALA A 108 -14.62 -3.18 -13.97
C ALA A 108 -13.25 -3.87 -13.90
N GLY A 109 -12.29 -3.45 -14.74
CA GLY A 109 -10.93 -3.96 -14.71
C GLY A 109 -10.18 -3.59 -13.43
N MET A 110 -10.29 -2.34 -12.99
CA MET A 110 -9.64 -1.85 -11.78
C MET A 110 -10.21 -2.50 -10.52
N ARG A 111 -11.54 -2.60 -10.43
CA ARG A 111 -12.22 -3.30 -9.35
C ARG A 111 -11.80 -4.77 -9.25
N ARG A 112 -11.61 -5.46 -10.38
CA ARG A 112 -11.10 -6.84 -10.40
C ARG A 112 -9.65 -6.92 -9.92
N LEU A 113 -8.82 -5.93 -10.25
CA LEU A 113 -7.45 -5.85 -9.75
C LEU A 113 -7.44 -5.69 -8.23
N GLU A 114 -8.21 -4.75 -7.69
CA GLU A 114 -8.34 -4.51 -6.25
C GLU A 114 -8.78 -5.77 -5.50
N LEU A 115 -9.84 -6.43 -5.97
CA LEU A 115 -10.32 -7.68 -5.37
C LEU A 115 -9.25 -8.79 -5.40
N SER A 116 -8.46 -8.86 -6.46
CA SER A 116 -7.37 -9.84 -6.58
C SER A 116 -6.22 -9.53 -5.61
N VAL A 117 -5.88 -8.25 -5.43
CA VAL A 117 -4.89 -7.79 -4.46
C VAL A 117 -5.36 -8.09 -3.03
N LEU A 118 -6.61 -7.74 -2.69
CA LEU A 118 -7.21 -8.03 -1.40
C LEU A 118 -7.24 -9.54 -1.11
N GLY A 119 -7.61 -10.35 -2.10
CA GLY A 119 -7.58 -11.81 -1.99
C GLY A 119 -6.17 -12.35 -1.71
N ALA A 120 -5.16 -11.82 -2.39
CA ALA A 120 -3.77 -12.21 -2.17
C ALA A 120 -3.26 -11.84 -0.76
N ILE A 121 -3.67 -10.67 -0.24
CA ILE A 121 -3.35 -10.24 1.14
C ILE A 121 -4.06 -11.14 2.16
N ALA A 122 -5.36 -11.39 1.96
CA ALA A 122 -6.17 -12.17 2.89
C ALA A 122 -5.72 -13.63 3.00
N LEU A 123 -5.41 -14.29 1.87
CA LEU A 123 -4.95 -15.67 1.84
C LEU A 123 -3.63 -15.86 2.61
N ARG A 124 -2.78 -14.85 2.62
CA ARG A 124 -1.54 -14.86 3.38
C ARG A 124 -1.76 -14.72 4.89
N GLY A 125 -2.78 -13.97 5.32
CA GLY A 125 -3.18 -13.87 6.72
C GLY A 125 -3.76 -15.17 7.29
N ALA A 126 -4.23 -16.07 6.42
CA ALA A 126 -4.77 -17.38 6.80
C ALA A 126 -3.70 -18.46 7.05
N THR A 127 -2.42 -18.19 6.74
CA THR A 127 -1.27 -19.11 6.91
C THR A 127 -0.31 -18.69 8.01
#